data_AF-A0A0G1J884-F1
#
_entry.id   AF-A0A0G1J884-F1
#
_cell.length_a   1.000
_cell.length_b   1.000
_cell.length_c   1.000
_cell.angle_alpha   90.00
_cell.angle_beta   90.00
_cell.angle_gamma   90.00
#
_symmetry.space_group_name_H-M   'P 1'
#
loop_
_entity.id
_entity.type
_entity.pdbx_description
1 polymer ?
#
loop_
_entity_poly.entity_id
_entity_poly.type
_entity_poly.pdbx_seq_one_letter_code
_entity_poly.pdbx_strand_id
1 'polypeptide(L)'
;MVYIFLALIFYSTAIILGTYASRVANTSIVAALINIVSAVIPTIVAIPLLNKANIQNQRLGLLAALVAGILIALFSLALTKSYSQNKVAIVVPVVFGGSIVLSAILSYFLFKEKITLFQGAGLALLAIGLIIITYARATGR
;
A
#
# COMPACT_ATOMS: atom_id res chain seq x y z
N MET A 1 -11.23 -11.35 9.19
CA MET A 1 -10.08 -11.06 10.08
C MET A 1 -8.82 -11.83 9.70
N VAL A 2 -8.87 -13.17 9.53
CA VAL A 2 -7.69 -13.98 9.14
C VAL A 2 -6.93 -13.42 7.92
N TYR A 3 -7.64 -13.06 6.84
CA TYR A 3 -7.02 -12.47 5.65
C TYR A 3 -6.31 -11.13 5.88
N ILE A 4 -6.77 -10.33 6.85
CA ILE A 4 -6.15 -9.05 7.20
C ILE A 4 -4.79 -9.29 7.87
N PHE A 5 -4.71 -10.26 8.78
CA PHE A 5 -3.45 -10.62 9.42
C PHE A 5 -2.46 -11.28 8.46
N LEU A 6 -2.95 -12.15 7.56
CA LEU A 6 -2.11 -12.71 6.51
C LEU A 6 -1.56 -11.60 5.58
N ALA A 7 -2.41 -10.65 5.19
CA ALA A 7 -1.99 -9.51 4.38
C ALA A 7 -0.92 -8.67 5.11
N LEU A 8 -1.10 -8.40 6.40
CA LEU A 8 -0.10 -7.70 7.21
C LEU A 8 1.26 -8.41 7.18
N ILE A 9 1.28 -9.72 7.45
CA ILE A 9 2.52 -10.52 7.49
C ILE A 9 3.21 -10.52 6.13
N PHE A 10 2.47 -10.85 5.07
CA PHE A 10 3.04 -10.91 3.72
C PHE A 10 3.55 -9.54 3.26
N TYR A 11 2.78 -8.49 3.53
CA TYR A 11 3.14 -7.14 3.10
C TYR A 11 4.35 -6.59 3.87
N SER A 12 4.41 -6.78 5.19
CA SER A 12 5.58 -6.41 5.99
C SER A 12 6.84 -7.15 5.56
N THR A 13 6.73 -8.44 5.24
CA THR A 13 7.85 -9.24 4.71
C THR A 13 8.30 -8.72 3.35
N ALA A 14 7.34 -8.45 2.46
CA ALA A 14 7.62 -7.89 1.13
C ALA A 14 8.32 -6.52 1.20
N ILE A 15 7.98 -5.67 2.18
CA ILE A 15 8.67 -4.38 2.40
C ILE A 15 10.15 -4.60 2.70
N ILE A 16 10.49 -5.54 3.60
CA ILE A 16 11.87 -5.80 3.99
C ILE A 16 12.67 -6.32 2.78
N LEU A 17 12.13 -7.30 2.06
CA LEU A 17 12.76 -7.87 0.87
C LEU A 17 12.89 -6.85 -0.27
N GLY A 18 11.83 -6.07 -0.52
CA GLY A 18 11.80 -5.03 -1.54
C GLY A 18 12.78 -3.89 -1.24
N THR A 19 12.93 -3.51 0.04
CA THR A 19 13.96 -2.56 0.46
C THR A 19 15.34 -3.12 0.18
N TYR A 20 15.61 -4.35 0.61
CA TYR A 20 16.90 -4.99 0.38
C TYR A 20 17.25 -4.99 -1.11
N ALA A 21 16.34 -5.47 -1.96
CA ALA A 21 16.50 -5.47 -3.40
C ALA A 21 16.74 -4.06 -3.97
N SER A 22 15.99 -3.05 -3.53
CA SER A 22 16.11 -1.66 -3.99
C SER A 22 17.44 -0.99 -3.61
N ARG A 23 18.17 -1.54 -2.63
CA ARG A 23 19.49 -1.03 -2.21
C ARG A 23 20.64 -1.65 -2.98
N VAL A 24 20.46 -2.84 -3.54
CA VAL A 24 21.53 -3.63 -4.17
C VAL A 24 21.35 -3.78 -5.69
N ALA A 25 20.20 -3.40 -6.23
CA ALA A 25 19.90 -3.48 -7.66
C ALA A 25 19.25 -2.19 -8.17
N ASN A 26 19.18 -2.05 -9.50
CA ASN A 26 18.52 -0.91 -10.14
C ASN A 26 17.03 -0.86 -9.73
N THR A 27 16.60 0.26 -9.14
CA THR A 27 15.26 0.42 -8.57
C THR A 27 14.14 0.24 -9.59
N SER A 28 14.35 0.66 -10.84
CA SER A 28 13.36 0.49 -11.91
C SER A 28 13.19 -0.98 -12.28
N ILE A 29 14.28 -1.74 -12.32
CA ILE A 29 14.25 -3.20 -12.55
C ILE A 29 13.57 -3.92 -11.38
N VAL A 30 13.91 -3.55 -10.13
CA VAL A 30 13.28 -4.12 -8.93
C VAL A 30 11.78 -3.87 -8.93
N ALA A 31 11.35 -2.65 -9.20
CA ALA A 31 9.93 -2.32 -9.33
C ALA A 31 9.26 -3.13 -10.44
N ALA A 32 9.87 -3.24 -11.62
CA ALA A 32 9.33 -4.02 -12.73
C ALA A 32 9.14 -5.51 -12.35
N LEU A 33 10.16 -6.13 -11.74
CA LEU A 33 10.09 -7.53 -11.31
C LEU A 33 9.00 -7.78 -10.27
N ILE A 34 8.90 -6.91 -9.26
CA ILE A 34 7.85 -7.01 -8.24
C ILE A 34 6.46 -6.95 -8.89
N ASN A 35 6.23 -6.01 -9.82
CA ASN A 35 4.93 -5.86 -10.48
C ASN A 35 4.61 -7.04 -11.41
N ILE A 36 5.58 -7.52 -12.20
CA ILE A 36 5.38 -8.67 -13.10
C ILE A 36 5.02 -9.93 -12.29
N VAL A 37 5.81 -10.27 -11.26
CA VAL A 37 5.54 -11.46 -10.44
C VAL A 37 4.19 -11.35 -9.74
N SER A 38 3.86 -10.15 -9.22
CA SER A 38 2.57 -9.90 -8.57
C SER A 38 1.38 -10.02 -9.51
N ALA A 39 1.55 -9.77 -10.81
CA ALA A 39 0.50 -9.94 -11.82
C ALA A 39 0.27 -11.41 -12.20
N VAL A 40 1.32 -12.24 -12.17
CA VAL A 40 1.25 -13.66 -12.55
C VAL A 40 0.40 -14.47 -11.57
N ILE A 41 0.59 -14.30 -10.26
CA ILE A 41 -0.07 -15.11 -9.23
C ILE A 41 -1.61 -15.01 -9.31
N PRO A 42 -2.25 -13.82 -9.35
CA PRO A 42 -3.70 -13.71 -9.50
C PRO A 42 -4.21 -14.31 -10.82
N THR A 43 -3.42 -14.19 -11.90
CA THR A 43 -3.81 -14.66 -13.23
C THR A 43 -3.84 -16.19 -13.29
N ILE A 44 -2.85 -16.86 -12.71
CA ILE A 44 -2.73 -18.33 -12.75
C ILE A 44 -3.60 -18.99 -11.67
N VAL A 45 -3.69 -18.38 -10.48
CA VAL A 45 -4.34 -19.01 -9.32
C VAL A 45 -5.76 -18.50 -9.11
N ALA A 46 -5.99 -17.19 -9.11
CA ALA A 46 -7.27 -16.62 -8.70
C ALA A 46 -8.33 -16.67 -9.82
N ILE A 47 -7.97 -16.36 -11.07
CA ILE A 47 -8.93 -16.35 -12.20
C ILE A 47 -9.59 -17.73 -12.40
N PRO A 48 -8.87 -18.87 -12.41
CA PRO A 48 -9.51 -20.18 -12.57
C PRO A 48 -10.42 -20.56 -11.39
N LEU A 49 -10.10 -20.13 -10.18
CA LEU A 49 -10.85 -20.46 -8.96
C LEU A 49 -12.11 -19.60 -8.78
N LEU A 50 -12.13 -18.37 -9.30
CA LEU A 50 -13.20 -17.38 -9.08
C LEU A 50 -14.26 -17.34 -10.20
N ASN A 51 -14.11 -18.14 -11.25
CA ASN A 51 -14.93 -18.11 -12.46
C ASN A 51 -16.41 -18.54 -12.28
N LYS A 52 -16.87 -18.71 -11.03
CA LYS A 52 -18.22 -19.18 -10.68
C LYS A 52 -19.12 -18.10 -10.05
N ALA A 53 -18.60 -16.88 -9.83
CA ALA A 53 -19.36 -15.82 -9.18
C ALA A 53 -20.06 -14.90 -10.20
N ASN A 54 -21.37 -14.68 -10.05
CA ASN A 54 -22.11 -13.70 -10.83
C ASN A 54 -21.96 -12.31 -10.18
N ILE A 55 -21.21 -11.40 -10.83
CA ILE A 55 -20.82 -10.11 -10.26
C ILE A 55 -21.60 -8.97 -10.93
N GLN A 56 -22.39 -8.24 -10.13
CA GLN A 56 -23.11 -7.05 -10.56
C GLN A 56 -22.12 -5.90 -10.86
N ASN A 57 -22.32 -5.16 -11.96
CA ASN A 57 -21.51 -4.00 -12.39
C ASN A 57 -20.02 -4.27 -12.66
N GLN A 58 -19.70 -5.44 -13.22
CA GLN A 58 -18.33 -5.86 -13.56
C GLN A 58 -17.50 -4.81 -14.33
N ARG A 59 -18.12 -4.06 -15.27
CA ARG A 59 -17.40 -3.06 -16.09
C ARG A 59 -16.77 -1.93 -15.26
N LEU A 60 -17.50 -1.38 -14.30
CA LEU A 60 -16.99 -0.30 -13.44
C LEU A 60 -15.89 -0.82 -12.52
N GLY A 61 -16.05 -2.04 -11.98
CA GLY A 61 -15.03 -2.69 -11.17
C GLY A 61 -13.72 -2.93 -11.95
N LEU A 62 -13.82 -3.38 -13.20
CA LEU A 62 -12.66 -3.56 -14.08
C LEU A 62 -11.97 -2.22 -14.41
N LEU A 63 -12.72 -1.17 -14.69
CA LEU A 63 -12.15 0.16 -14.93
C LEU A 63 -11.43 0.71 -13.69
N ALA A 64 -12.05 0.59 -12.50
CA ALA A 64 -11.42 0.97 -11.25
C ALA A 64 -10.13 0.16 -10.98
N ALA A 65 -10.14 -1.15 -11.29
CA ALA A 65 -8.96 -2.00 -11.15
C ALA A 65 -7.82 -1.59 -12.10
N LEU A 66 -8.13 -1.18 -13.34
CA LEU A 66 -7.12 -0.68 -14.27
C LEU A 66 -6.46 0.60 -13.76
N VAL A 67 -7.26 1.56 -13.30
CA VAL A 67 -6.74 2.81 -12.71
C VAL A 67 -5.92 2.50 -11.45
N ALA A 68 -6.40 1.62 -10.58
CA ALA A 68 -5.67 1.17 -9.40
C ALA A 68 -4.33 0.51 -9.78
N GLY A 69 -4.29 -0.31 -10.83
CA GLY A 69 -3.06 -0.93 -11.33
C GLY A 69 -2.02 0.09 -11.80
N ILE A 70 -2.44 1.12 -12.52
CA ILE A 70 -1.56 2.24 -12.92
C ILE A 70 -1.01 2.96 -11.68
N LEU A 71 -1.88 3.27 -10.71
CA LEU A 71 -1.47 3.93 -9.47
C LEU A 71 -0.51 3.06 -8.64
N ILE A 72 -0.71 1.74 -8.60
CA ILE A 72 0.18 0.78 -7.93
C ILE A 72 1.55 0.73 -8.62
N ALA A 73 1.60 0.76 -9.95
CA ALA A 73 2.86 0.79 -10.69
C ALA A 73 3.66 2.08 -10.39
N LEU A 74 2.99 3.24 -10.46
CA LEU A 74 3.58 4.54 -10.11
C LEU A 74 4.04 4.59 -8.65
N PHE A 75 3.21 4.08 -7.74
CA PHE A 75 3.53 3.92 -6.34
C PHE A 75 4.78 3.05 -6.14
N SER A 76 4.88 1.91 -6.82
CA SER A 76 6.02 1.01 -6.71
C SER A 76 7.33 1.68 -7.17
N LEU A 77 7.28 2.48 -8.23
CA LEU A 77 8.44 3.25 -8.69
C LEU A 77 8.85 4.30 -7.64
N ALA A 78 7.88 5.07 -7.14
CA ALA A 78 8.14 6.09 -6.12
C ALA A 78 8.64 5.49 -4.80
N LEU A 79 8.09 4.36 -4.38
CA LEU A 79 8.43 3.67 -3.13
C LEU A 79 9.84 3.07 -3.20
N THR A 80 10.15 2.31 -4.25
CA THR A 80 11.48 1.69 -4.41
C THR A 80 12.56 2.75 -4.52
N LYS A 81 12.30 3.85 -5.26
CA LYS A 81 13.20 5.01 -5.28
C LYS A 81 13.37 5.62 -3.89
N SER A 82 12.30 5.78 -3.13
CA SER A 82 12.36 6.28 -1.76
C SER A 82 13.23 5.41 -0.85
N TYR A 83 13.16 4.07 -0.98
CA TYR A 83 14.00 3.15 -0.20
C TYR A 83 15.49 3.23 -0.55
N SER A 84 15.83 3.57 -1.80
CA SER A 84 17.23 3.78 -2.19
C SER A 84 17.83 5.06 -1.60
N GLN A 85 16.99 6.06 -1.27
CA GLN A 85 17.45 7.39 -0.84
C GLN A 85 17.26 7.64 0.66
N ASN A 86 16.38 6.89 1.33
CA ASN A 86 15.97 7.14 2.70
C ASN A 86 15.97 5.88 3.56
N LYS A 87 16.01 6.05 4.89
CA LYS A 87 15.91 4.95 5.83
C LYS A 87 14.48 4.39 5.82
N VAL A 88 14.35 3.07 5.89
CA VAL A 88 13.06 2.36 5.98
C VAL A 88 12.21 2.89 7.14
N ALA A 89 12.85 3.16 8.28
CA ALA A 89 12.21 3.70 9.48
C ALA A 89 11.52 5.07 9.28
N ILE A 90 11.76 5.75 8.16
CA ILE A 90 11.08 7.00 7.78
C ILE A 90 10.08 6.73 6.65
N VAL A 91 10.54 6.04 5.60
CA VAL A 91 9.70 5.78 4.41
C VAL A 91 8.44 5.00 4.79
N VAL A 92 8.58 3.97 5.62
CA VAL A 92 7.47 3.09 5.99
C VAL A 92 6.39 3.85 6.79
N PRO A 93 6.70 4.56 7.88
CA PRO A 93 5.69 5.35 8.58
C PRO A 93 5.04 6.41 7.70
N VAL A 94 5.82 7.12 6.87
CA VAL A 94 5.28 8.20 6.02
C VAL A 94 4.32 7.65 4.96
N VAL A 95 4.74 6.63 4.24
CA VAL A 95 3.94 6.05 3.16
C VAL A 95 2.74 5.30 3.74
N PHE A 96 2.97 4.36 4.65
CA PHE A 96 1.91 3.46 5.12
C PHE A 96 1.06 4.09 6.22
N GLY A 97 1.67 4.74 7.20
CA GLY A 97 0.95 5.51 8.21
C GLY A 97 0.15 6.66 7.58
N GLY A 98 0.74 7.39 6.63
CA GLY A 98 0.05 8.42 5.86
C GLY A 98 -1.10 7.85 5.03
N SER A 99 -0.90 6.72 4.36
CA SER A 99 -1.97 6.07 3.59
C SER A 99 -3.14 5.62 4.46
N ILE A 100 -2.91 5.19 5.71
CA ILE A 100 -3.99 4.81 6.64
C ILE A 100 -4.88 6.02 6.91
N VAL A 101 -4.28 7.16 7.29
CA VAL A 101 -5.03 8.39 7.58
C VAL A 101 -5.78 8.88 6.33
N LEU A 102 -5.08 8.96 5.19
CA LEU A 102 -5.66 9.45 3.95
C LEU A 102 -6.77 8.54 3.45
N SER A 103 -6.58 7.21 3.50
CA SER A 103 -7.58 6.24 3.06
C SER A 103 -8.85 6.29 3.92
N ALA A 104 -8.73 6.46 5.24
CA ALA A 104 -9.88 6.63 6.11
C ALA A 104 -10.67 7.92 5.81
N ILE A 105 -9.98 9.03 5.54
CA ILE A 105 -10.62 10.28 5.12
C ILE A 105 -11.34 10.08 3.77
N LEU A 106 -10.66 9.49 2.79
CA LEU A 106 -11.24 9.27 1.46
C LEU A 106 -12.40 8.27 1.49
N SER A 107 -12.38 7.27 2.38
CA SER A 107 -13.47 6.29 2.49
C SER A 107 -14.75 6.93 3.02
N TYR A 108 -14.64 7.93 3.90
CA TYR A 108 -15.78 8.76 4.30
C TYR A 108 -16.42 9.48 3.11
N PHE A 109 -15.63 10.05 2.18
CA PHE A 109 -16.18 10.78 1.04
C PHE A 109 -16.67 9.86 -0.10
N LEU A 110 -15.90 8.84 -0.44
CA LEU A 110 -16.15 7.98 -1.59
C LEU A 110 -17.19 6.88 -1.29
N PHE A 111 -17.11 6.29 -0.10
CA PHE A 111 -17.95 5.16 0.29
C PHE A 111 -19.00 5.54 1.33
N LYS A 112 -19.00 6.80 1.82
CA LYS A 112 -19.90 7.30 2.86
C LYS A 112 -19.82 6.48 4.16
N GLU A 113 -18.64 5.91 4.42
CA GLU A 113 -18.37 5.14 5.63
C GLU A 113 -18.33 6.06 6.85
N LYS A 114 -19.01 5.67 7.93
CA LYS A 114 -19.00 6.44 9.18
C LYS A 114 -17.84 6.01 10.05
N ILE A 115 -16.99 6.95 10.43
CA ILE A 115 -15.91 6.75 11.39
C ILE A 115 -16.48 7.00 12.79
N THR A 116 -16.41 5.98 13.66
CA THR A 116 -16.83 6.13 15.06
C THR A 116 -15.85 7.04 15.83
N LEU A 117 -16.29 7.62 16.94
CA LEU A 117 -15.46 8.51 17.76
C LEU A 117 -14.13 7.84 18.19
N PHE A 118 -14.17 6.57 18.59
CA PHE A 118 -12.97 5.82 18.99
C PHE A 118 -12.03 5.54 17.81
N GLN A 119 -12.57 5.22 16.63
CA GLN A 119 -11.76 5.08 15.41
C GLN A 119 -11.12 6.41 15.02
N GLY A 120 -11.87 7.53 15.12
CA GLY A 120 -11.36 8.87 14.87
C GLY A 120 -10.22 9.25 15.82
N ALA A 121 -10.36 8.94 17.12
CA ALA A 121 -9.30 9.15 18.10
C ALA A 121 -8.04 8.32 17.78
N GLY A 122 -8.21 7.05 17.39
CA GLY A 122 -7.09 6.20 16.94
C GLY A 122 -6.39 6.76 15.69
N LEU A 123 -7.15 7.22 14.70
CA LEU A 123 -6.60 7.87 13.49
C LEU A 123 -5.87 9.17 13.82
N ALA A 124 -6.38 9.97 14.76
CA ALA A 124 -5.72 11.19 15.22
C ALA A 124 -4.37 10.89 15.89
N LEU A 125 -4.31 9.87 16.76
CA LEU A 125 -3.06 9.43 17.38
C LEU A 125 -2.05 8.93 16.33
N LEU A 126 -2.50 8.19 15.32
CA LEU A 126 -1.65 7.77 14.20
C LEU A 126 -1.11 8.98 13.41
N ALA A 127 -1.96 9.97 13.13
CA ALA A 127 -1.55 11.20 12.45
C ALA A 127 -0.51 12.00 13.27
N ILE A 128 -0.70 12.11 14.58
CA ILE A 128 0.25 12.76 15.49
C ILE A 128 1.59 12.01 15.47
N GLY A 129 1.57 10.68 15.61
CA GLY A 129 2.78 9.86 15.55
C GLY A 129 3.53 10.03 14.23
N LEU A 130 2.81 10.11 13.11
CA LEU A 130 3.38 10.38 11.79
C LEU A 130 4.04 11.78 11.72
N ILE A 131 3.39 12.81 12.24
CA ILE A 131 3.94 14.18 12.30
C ILE A 131 5.24 14.18 13.10
N ILE A 132 5.27 13.52 14.25
CA ILE A 132 6.47 13.43 15.11
C ILE A 132 7.63 12.76 14.37
N ILE A 133 7.39 11.61 13.73
CA ILE A 133 8.42 10.88 12.96
C ILE A 133 8.98 11.76 11.83
N THR A 134 8.10 12.44 11.11
CA THR A 134 8.48 13.29 9.98
C THR A 134 9.26 14.52 10.47
N TYR A 135 8.84 15.14 11.57
CA TYR A 135 9.50 16.29 12.18
C TYR A 135 10.88 15.95 12.73
N ALA A 136 11.02 14.83 13.44
CA ALA A 136 12.31 14.35 13.93
C ALA A 136 13.30 14.17 12.77
N ARG A 137 12.84 13.56 11.67
CA ARG A 137 13.67 13.44 10.47
C ARG A 137 14.05 14.80 9.85
N ALA A 138 13.10 15.73 9.72
CA ALA A 138 13.35 17.03 9.13
C ALA A 138 14.35 17.88 9.95
N THR A 139 14.36 17.71 11.27
CA THR A 139 15.20 18.48 12.20
C THR A 139 16.48 17.77 12.63
N GLY A 140 16.69 16.51 12.22
CA GLY A 140 17.86 15.71 12.57
C GLY A 140 17.94 15.30 14.05
N ARG A 141 16.80 15.37 14.75
CA ARG A 141 16.66 14.98 16.16
C ARG A 141 16.29 13.51 16.32
#